data_AF-A0A367FUW3-F1
#
_entry.id   AF-A0A367FUW3-F1
#
_cell.length_a   1.000
_cell.length_b   1.000
_cell.length_c   1.000
_cell.angle_alpha   90.00
_cell.angle_beta   90.00
_cell.angle_gamma   90.00
#
_symmetry.space_group_name_H-M   'P 1'
#
loop_
_entity.id
_entity.type
_entity.pdbx_description
1 polymer ?
#
loop_
_entity_poly.entity_id
_entity_poly.type
_entity_poly.pdbx_seq_one_letter_code
_entity_poly.pdbx_strand_id
1 'polypeptide(L)'
;MREMRDSGVEWIGEIPKDWNCCKQKYRFTLINGRAFKDNEFEEDGTYRILRVGNLFSNPVWYSSSLELEPDKYCEKGDLIYAWSMSYGPYIWNEEKVIYHYHIWKTKLVSDMDKMFSYYYLQALTESIKSQTHETTMGFVTMGIMNNSYIAYPRNIKEQKKISFV
;
A
#
# COMPACT_ATOMS: atom_id res chain seq x y z
N MET A 1 17.66 -3.28 -28.32
CA MET A 1 17.41 -2.32 -27.24
C MET A 1 16.00 -1.78 -27.41
N ARG A 2 15.23 -1.66 -26.33
CA ARG A 2 13.87 -1.07 -26.38
C ARG A 2 14.00 0.45 -26.41
N GLU A 3 13.13 1.12 -27.16
CA GLU A 3 13.09 2.59 -27.19
C GLU A 3 12.63 3.13 -25.83
N MET A 4 13.34 4.13 -25.31
CA MET A 4 13.10 4.76 -24.01
C MET A 4 12.57 6.19 -24.20
N ARG A 5 11.88 6.71 -23.18
CA ARG A 5 11.44 8.10 -23.11
C ARG A 5 11.51 8.60 -21.67
N ASP A 6 11.70 9.90 -21.50
CA ASP A 6 11.54 10.54 -20.20
C ASP A 6 10.10 10.38 -19.69
N SER A 7 9.94 9.95 -18.43
CA SER A 7 8.65 9.85 -17.78
C SER A 7 8.08 11.20 -17.34
N GLY A 8 8.92 12.22 -17.22
CA GLY A 8 8.60 13.53 -16.63
C GLY A 8 8.55 13.50 -15.09
N VAL A 9 9.03 12.43 -14.46
CA VAL A 9 9.01 12.22 -13.01
C VAL A 9 10.41 11.83 -12.55
N GLU A 10 11.07 12.72 -11.80
CA GLU A 10 12.49 12.63 -11.46
C GLU A 10 12.90 11.28 -10.86
N TRP A 11 12.18 10.79 -9.85
CA TRP A 11 12.52 9.53 -9.18
C TRP A 11 12.29 8.28 -10.05
N ILE A 12 11.47 8.39 -11.11
CA ILE A 12 11.20 7.31 -12.06
C ILE A 12 12.25 7.31 -13.18
N GLY A 13 12.65 8.49 -13.65
CA GLY A 13 13.60 8.64 -14.74
C GLY A 13 13.04 8.22 -16.10
N GLU A 14 13.85 7.55 -16.91
CA GLU A 14 13.45 7.06 -18.23
C GLU A 14 12.66 5.75 -18.14
N ILE A 15 11.61 5.66 -18.94
CA ILE A 15 10.74 4.48 -19.04
C ILE A 15 10.65 4.03 -20.49
N PRO A 16 10.34 2.75 -20.75
CA PRO A 16 10.11 2.32 -22.12
C PRO A 16 8.97 3.08 -22.79
N LYS A 17 9.12 3.38 -24.08
CA LYS A 17 8.20 4.27 -24.81
C LYS A 17 6.74 3.79 -24.80
N ASP A 18 6.53 2.48 -24.77
CA ASP A 18 5.22 1.83 -24.76
C ASP A 18 4.63 1.63 -23.34
N TRP A 19 5.37 1.98 -22.28
CA TRP A 19 4.82 2.04 -20.92
C TRP A 19 3.88 3.24 -20.76
N ASN A 20 2.87 3.04 -19.90
CA ASN A 20 2.01 4.11 -19.44
C ASN A 20 2.64 4.81 -18.24
N CYS A 21 2.33 6.10 -18.07
CA CYS A 21 2.67 6.87 -16.87
C CYS A 21 1.47 7.75 -16.51
N CYS A 22 0.99 7.66 -15.28
CA CYS A 22 -0.14 8.46 -14.79
C CYS A 22 -0.15 8.56 -13.27
N LYS A 23 -1.04 9.39 -12.69
CA LYS A 23 -1.23 9.46 -11.23
C LYS A 23 -1.80 8.15 -10.67
N GLN A 24 -1.34 7.75 -9.49
CA GLN A 24 -1.69 6.51 -8.81
C GLN A 24 -3.20 6.35 -8.61
N LYS A 25 -3.93 7.43 -8.32
CA LYS A 25 -5.39 7.41 -8.12
C LYS A 25 -6.20 6.81 -9.28
N TYR A 26 -5.65 6.76 -10.48
CA TYR A 26 -6.30 6.13 -11.64
C TYR A 26 -6.11 4.61 -11.71
N ARG A 27 -5.20 4.07 -10.88
CA ARG A 27 -4.77 2.66 -10.88
C ARG A 27 -5.02 1.96 -9.55
N PHE A 28 -5.07 2.72 -8.46
CA PHE A 28 -5.25 2.26 -7.09
C PHE A 28 -6.40 3.04 -6.46
N THR A 29 -7.28 2.32 -5.76
CA THR A 29 -8.16 2.90 -4.75
C THR A 29 -7.62 2.55 -3.37
N LEU A 30 -7.45 3.55 -2.51
CA LEU A 30 -6.99 3.37 -1.13
C LEU A 30 -8.19 3.37 -0.19
N ILE A 31 -8.31 2.32 0.63
CA ILE A 31 -9.44 2.12 1.54
C ILE A 31 -8.94 2.19 2.97
N ASN A 32 -9.34 3.24 3.69
CA ASN A 32 -9.05 3.40 5.11
C ASN A 32 -9.65 2.27 5.94
N GLY A 33 -8.88 1.86 6.95
CA GLY A 33 -9.39 1.09 8.08
C GLY A 33 -10.26 1.95 8.99
N ARG A 34 -10.46 1.49 10.22
CA ARG A 34 -11.32 2.15 11.22
C ARG A 34 -10.51 2.62 12.42
N ALA A 35 -10.95 3.71 13.06
CA ALA A 35 -10.47 4.08 14.39
C ALA A 35 -11.21 3.27 15.46
N PHE A 36 -10.47 2.71 16.41
CA PHE A 36 -11.02 1.91 17.51
C PHE A 36 -10.87 2.68 18.81
N LYS A 37 -11.89 2.61 19.66
CA LYS A 37 -11.89 3.17 21.01
C LYS A 37 -11.43 2.10 22.01
N ASP A 38 -10.89 2.54 23.15
CA ASP A 38 -10.37 1.60 24.17
C ASP A 38 -11.43 0.62 24.69
N ASN A 39 -12.70 1.03 24.75
CA ASN A 39 -13.80 0.17 25.18
C ASN A 39 -14.31 -0.80 24.10
N GLU A 40 -13.71 -0.80 22.91
CA GLU A 40 -14.00 -1.75 21.82
C GLU A 40 -12.98 -2.89 21.76
N PHE A 41 -11.97 -2.87 22.62
CA PHE A 41 -11.00 -3.95 22.75
C PHE A 41 -11.53 -5.04 23.68
N GLU A 42 -11.43 -6.26 23.21
CA GLU A 42 -11.84 -7.47 23.91
C GLU A 42 -10.61 -8.39 24.12
N GLU A 43 -10.64 -9.18 25.19
CA GLU A 43 -9.59 -10.18 25.47
C GLU A 43 -9.69 -11.38 24.52
N ASP A 44 -10.92 -11.82 24.21
CA ASP A 44 -11.23 -12.97 23.34
C ASP A 44 -12.21 -12.57 22.22
N GLY A 45 -11.85 -11.51 21.50
CA GLY A 45 -12.65 -10.97 20.39
C GLY A 45 -12.52 -11.80 19.12
N THR A 46 -13.59 -11.81 18.32
CA THR A 46 -13.69 -12.64 17.09
C THR A 46 -12.62 -12.33 16.05
N TYR A 47 -12.21 -11.06 15.91
CA TYR A 47 -11.22 -10.62 14.93
C TYR A 47 -10.04 -9.93 15.61
N ARG A 48 -8.82 -10.27 15.17
CA ARG A 48 -7.64 -9.46 15.51
C ARG A 48 -7.70 -8.09 14.81
N ILE A 49 -7.19 -7.07 15.47
CA ILE A 49 -7.08 -5.69 14.96
C ILE A 49 -5.65 -5.46 14.47
N LEU A 50 -5.48 -5.43 13.15
CA LEU A 50 -4.19 -5.12 12.52
C LEU A 50 -3.84 -3.64 12.65
N ARG A 51 -2.69 -3.35 13.26
CA ARG A 51 -2.12 -2.01 13.42
C ARG A 51 -0.74 -1.94 12.75
N VAL A 52 -0.26 -0.72 12.50
CA VAL A 52 1.07 -0.49 11.90
C VAL A 52 2.18 -1.16 12.71
N GLY A 53 2.08 -1.15 14.05
CA GLY A 53 3.04 -1.83 14.92
C GLY A 53 3.19 -3.32 14.59
N ASN A 54 2.09 -4.01 14.32
CA ASN A 54 2.10 -5.45 14.01
C ASN A 54 2.86 -5.78 12.72
N LEU A 55 3.06 -4.80 11.83
CA LEU A 55 3.78 -4.96 10.57
C LEU A 55 5.29 -4.69 10.69
N PHE A 56 5.74 -3.88 11.66
CA PHE A 56 7.12 -3.37 11.67
C PHE A 56 7.87 -3.45 13.01
N SER A 57 7.19 -3.36 14.16
CA SER A 57 7.88 -3.03 15.42
C SER A 57 7.30 -3.65 16.68
N ASN A 58 5.99 -3.81 16.76
CA ASN A 58 5.30 -4.24 17.97
C ASN A 58 4.35 -5.41 17.67
N PRO A 59 4.62 -6.63 18.18
CA PRO A 59 3.79 -7.79 17.93
C PRO A 59 2.52 -7.84 18.81
N VAL A 60 2.28 -6.87 19.70
CA VAL A 60 1.09 -6.87 20.57
C VAL A 60 -0.19 -6.72 19.74
N TRP A 61 -1.10 -7.68 19.91
CA TRP A 61 -2.39 -7.71 19.23
C TRP A 61 -3.52 -7.24 20.16
N TYR A 62 -4.51 -6.62 19.54
CA TYR A 62 -5.81 -6.35 20.14
C TYR A 62 -6.85 -7.16 19.37
N SER A 63 -7.99 -7.43 19.99
CA SER A 63 -9.10 -8.13 19.35
C SER A 63 -10.44 -7.43 19.60
N SER A 64 -11.43 -7.71 18.78
CA SER A 64 -12.80 -7.19 18.90
C SER A 64 -13.78 -8.10 18.15
N SER A 65 -15.01 -8.20 18.63
CA SER A 65 -16.08 -8.95 17.95
C SER A 65 -16.98 -8.07 17.09
N LEU A 66 -16.55 -6.84 16.78
CA LEU A 66 -17.28 -5.92 15.91
C LEU A 66 -17.42 -6.48 14.49
N GLU A 67 -18.66 -6.55 14.01
CA GLU A 67 -18.95 -6.75 12.60
C GLU A 67 -18.94 -5.39 11.87
N LEU A 68 -18.10 -5.29 10.84
CA LEU A 68 -17.85 -4.06 10.08
C LEU A 68 -18.30 -4.23 8.63
N GLU A 69 -18.23 -3.14 7.87
CA GLU A 69 -18.44 -3.18 6.43
C GLU A 69 -17.40 -4.09 5.74
N PRO A 70 -17.73 -4.77 4.62
CA PRO A 70 -16.83 -5.71 3.95
C PRO A 70 -15.46 -5.12 3.57
N ASP A 71 -15.40 -3.82 3.34
CA ASP A 71 -14.17 -3.12 2.99
C ASP A 71 -13.24 -2.88 4.20
N LYS A 72 -13.66 -3.14 5.44
CA LYS A 72 -12.89 -2.98 6.68
C LYS A 72 -12.18 -4.24 7.18
N TYR A 73 -12.28 -5.33 6.43
CA TYR A 73 -11.52 -6.56 6.67
C TYR A 73 -10.30 -6.64 5.76
N CYS A 74 -9.22 -7.24 6.23
CA CYS A 74 -8.05 -7.61 5.42
C CYS A 74 -8.00 -9.14 5.38
N GLU A 75 -7.91 -9.69 4.17
CA GLU A 75 -7.90 -11.13 3.92
C GLU A 75 -6.58 -11.57 3.28
N LYS A 76 -6.26 -12.87 3.40
CA LYS A 76 -5.02 -13.42 2.89
C LYS A 76 -4.83 -13.08 1.41
N GLY A 77 -3.70 -12.45 1.11
CA GLY A 77 -3.30 -11.98 -0.21
C GLY A 77 -3.65 -10.52 -0.48
N ASP A 78 -4.31 -9.79 0.42
CA ASP A 78 -4.56 -8.36 0.23
C ASP A 78 -3.26 -7.56 0.22
N LEU A 79 -3.15 -6.60 -0.71
CA LEU A 79 -2.08 -5.62 -0.72
C LEU A 79 -2.51 -4.42 0.14
N ILE A 80 -1.79 -4.19 1.23
CA ILE A 80 -2.03 -3.09 2.15
C ILE A 80 -0.83 -2.14 2.21
N TYR A 81 -1.05 -0.95 2.74
CA TYR A 81 -0.04 0.09 2.90
C TYR A 81 -0.19 0.76 4.27
N ALA A 82 0.83 0.65 5.12
CA ALA A 82 0.92 1.42 6.35
C ALA A 82 1.40 2.83 6.04
N TRP A 83 0.81 3.84 6.65
CA TRP A 83 1.08 5.24 6.28
C TRP A 83 1.49 6.17 7.44
N SER A 84 1.71 5.63 8.65
CA SER A 84 1.92 6.41 9.87
C SER A 84 3.17 5.97 10.65
N MET A 85 4.16 6.86 10.75
CA MET A 85 5.45 6.71 11.45
C MET A 85 6.37 5.65 10.83
N SER A 86 5.87 4.43 10.66
CA SER A 86 6.44 3.40 9.81
C SER A 86 5.50 3.18 8.64
N TYR A 87 6.02 3.30 7.42
CA TYR A 87 5.22 3.22 6.21
C TYR A 87 5.91 2.43 5.12
N GLY A 88 5.07 1.73 4.35
CA GLY A 88 5.46 0.80 3.31
C GLY A 88 4.34 -0.18 2.96
N PRO A 89 4.46 -0.85 1.79
CA PRO A 89 3.51 -1.86 1.36
C PRO A 89 3.71 -3.18 2.12
N TYR A 90 2.65 -3.99 2.20
CA TYR A 90 2.69 -5.34 2.74
C TYR A 90 1.68 -6.23 1.99
N ILE A 91 2.05 -7.48 1.69
CA ILE A 91 1.10 -8.49 1.24
C ILE A 91 0.63 -9.25 2.48
N TRP A 92 -0.61 -9.02 2.89
CA TRP A 92 -1.18 -9.70 4.04
C TRP A 92 -1.22 -11.21 3.78
N ASN A 93 -0.69 -12.01 4.71
CA ASN A 93 -0.55 -13.46 4.49
C ASN A 93 -1.08 -14.32 5.65
N GLU A 94 -1.70 -13.69 6.65
CA GLU A 94 -2.31 -14.37 7.79
C GLU A 94 -3.83 -14.46 7.62
N GLU A 95 -4.57 -14.78 8.68
CA GLU A 95 -6.01 -14.93 8.64
C GLU A 95 -6.76 -13.59 8.50
N LYS A 96 -8.09 -13.68 8.40
CA LYS A 96 -8.95 -12.51 8.27
C LYS A 96 -8.88 -11.64 9.52
N VAL A 97 -8.59 -10.35 9.33
CA VAL A 97 -8.49 -9.36 10.41
C VAL A 97 -9.30 -8.12 10.08
N ILE A 98 -9.67 -7.34 11.09
CA ILE A 98 -10.08 -5.93 10.89
C ILE A 98 -8.84 -5.05 11.04
N TYR A 99 -8.81 -3.87 10.42
CA TYR A 99 -7.59 -3.06 10.39
C TYR A 99 -7.81 -1.60 10.77
N HIS A 100 -6.79 -1.04 11.42
CA HIS A 100 -6.78 0.32 11.93
C HIS A 100 -6.69 1.37 10.81
N TYR A 101 -7.19 2.59 11.05
CA TYR A 101 -7.24 3.65 10.04
C TYR A 101 -5.86 4.05 9.48
N HIS A 102 -4.78 3.83 10.23
CA HIS A 102 -3.38 4.02 9.78
C HIS A 102 -2.89 3.01 8.73
N ILE A 103 -3.77 2.15 8.23
CA ILE A 103 -3.50 1.21 7.14
C ILE A 103 -4.53 1.45 6.04
N TRP A 104 -4.05 1.48 4.80
CA TRP A 104 -4.88 1.42 3.61
C TRP A 104 -4.85 0.02 3.03
N LYS A 105 -6.03 -0.55 2.76
CA LYS A 105 -6.14 -1.66 1.81
C LYS A 105 -6.18 -1.09 0.40
N THR A 106 -5.43 -1.69 -0.51
CA THR A 106 -5.34 -1.24 -1.90
C THR A 106 -6.25 -2.09 -2.78
N LYS A 107 -7.11 -1.43 -3.55
CA LYS A 107 -7.88 -2.08 -4.62
C LYS A 107 -7.30 -1.64 -5.96
N LEU A 108 -6.83 -2.62 -6.72
CA LEU A 108 -6.18 -2.43 -8.00
C LEU A 108 -7.20 -2.50 -9.14
N VAL A 109 -6.98 -1.72 -10.20
CA VAL A 109 -7.66 -1.95 -11.48
C VAL A 109 -7.21 -3.27 -12.10
N SER A 110 -8.04 -3.87 -12.96
CA SER A 110 -7.87 -5.26 -13.45
C SER A 110 -6.59 -5.53 -14.24
N ASP A 111 -5.97 -4.50 -14.81
CA ASP A 111 -4.76 -4.56 -15.60
C ASP A 111 -3.49 -4.16 -14.82
N MET A 112 -3.56 -4.12 -13.48
CA MET A 112 -2.41 -4.03 -12.59
C MET A 112 -2.13 -5.37 -11.92
N ASP A 113 -0.89 -5.84 -12.00
CA ASP A 113 -0.41 -6.99 -11.24
C ASP A 113 -0.12 -6.59 -9.80
N LYS A 114 -0.49 -7.46 -8.85
CA LYS A 114 -0.38 -7.19 -7.42
C LYS A 114 1.08 -7.09 -6.95
N MET A 115 1.96 -7.98 -7.41
CA MET A 115 3.36 -7.97 -7.00
C MET A 115 4.11 -6.83 -7.67
N PHE A 116 3.83 -6.55 -8.94
CA PHE A 116 4.32 -5.31 -9.57
C PHE A 116 3.92 -4.07 -8.77
N SER A 117 2.64 -4.00 -8.36
CA SER A 117 2.12 -2.90 -7.55
C SER A 117 2.78 -2.81 -6.17
N TYR A 118 3.09 -3.94 -5.54
CA TYR A 118 3.85 -4.01 -4.29
C TYR A 118 5.24 -3.38 -4.45
N TYR A 119 6.02 -3.81 -5.45
CA TYR A 119 7.37 -3.26 -5.69
C TYR A 119 7.35 -1.79 -6.08
N TYR A 120 6.34 -1.37 -6.87
CA TYR A 120 6.11 0.05 -7.14
C TYR A 120 5.90 0.85 -5.85
N LEU A 121 5.02 0.40 -4.95
CA LEU A 121 4.76 1.07 -3.68
C LEU A 121 6.02 1.10 -2.79
N GLN A 122 6.87 0.08 -2.88
CA GLN A 122 8.15 0.03 -2.16
C GLN A 122 9.11 1.10 -2.70
N ALA A 123 9.32 1.15 -4.01
CA ALA A 123 10.16 2.17 -4.65
C ALA A 123 9.64 3.60 -4.40
N LEU A 124 8.32 3.80 -4.47
CA LEU A 124 7.69 5.08 -4.13
C LEU A 124 7.95 5.46 -2.67
N THR A 125 7.88 4.49 -1.76
CA THR A 125 8.16 4.70 -0.33
C THR A 125 9.59 5.19 -0.10
N GLU A 126 10.56 4.61 -0.79
CA GLU A 126 11.96 5.02 -0.74
C GLU A 126 12.15 6.44 -1.33
N SER A 127 11.50 6.73 -2.45
CA SER A 127 11.49 8.08 -3.05
C SER A 127 10.88 9.13 -2.13
N ILE A 128 9.83 8.82 -1.38
CA ILE A 128 9.22 9.77 -0.44
C ILE A 128 10.18 10.02 0.72
N LYS A 129 10.79 8.95 1.26
CA LYS A 129 11.76 9.03 2.36
C LYS A 129 12.97 9.89 2.01
N SER A 130 13.47 9.80 0.78
CA SER A 130 14.64 10.59 0.34
C SER A 130 14.34 12.09 0.17
N GLN A 131 13.07 12.47 -0.05
CA GLN A 131 12.67 13.87 -0.20
C GLN A 131 12.31 14.55 1.12
N THR A 132 11.81 13.79 2.10
CA THR A 132 11.53 14.29 3.45
C THR A 132 12.81 14.39 4.27
N HIS A 133 13.23 15.60 4.63
CA HIS A 133 14.33 15.81 5.58
C HIS A 133 13.97 15.20 6.95
N GLU A 134 14.98 14.68 7.66
CA GLU A 134 14.89 13.89 8.92
C GLU A 134 14.03 14.49 10.04
N THR A 135 13.63 15.76 9.95
CA THR A 135 12.97 16.54 11.03
C THR A 135 11.44 16.52 10.99
N THR A 136 10.79 16.05 9.93
CA THR A 136 9.31 15.94 9.88
C THR A 136 8.89 14.48 9.97
N MET A 137 8.52 14.01 11.17
CA MET A 137 8.04 12.64 11.40
C MET A 137 6.83 12.30 10.50
N GLY A 138 7.09 11.71 9.34
CA GLY A 138 6.83 10.29 9.09
C GLY A 138 5.43 9.85 8.63
N PHE A 139 4.57 10.73 8.13
CA PHE A 139 3.27 10.32 7.59
C PHE A 139 3.23 10.47 6.07
N VAL A 140 2.78 9.42 5.39
CA VAL A 140 2.38 9.54 3.99
C VAL A 140 0.90 9.88 3.97
N THR A 141 0.54 11.03 3.41
CA THR A 141 -0.88 11.41 3.30
C THR A 141 -1.53 10.75 2.09
N MET A 142 -2.85 10.54 2.15
CA MET A 142 -3.61 10.03 0.99
C MET A 142 -3.49 10.96 -0.22
N GLY A 143 -3.35 12.27 0.03
CA GLY A 143 -3.12 13.28 -1.01
C GLY A 143 -1.79 13.10 -1.73
N ILE A 144 -0.72 12.78 -1.00
CA ILE A 144 0.59 12.44 -1.57
C ILE A 144 0.43 11.17 -2.43
N MET A 145 -0.05 10.06 -1.86
CA MET A 145 -0.18 8.80 -2.59
C MET A 145 -1.02 8.91 -3.86
N ASN A 146 -2.19 9.55 -3.78
CA ASN A 146 -3.09 9.67 -4.93
C ASN A 146 -2.49 10.52 -6.06
N ASN A 147 -1.58 11.44 -5.76
CA ASN A 147 -0.94 12.32 -6.74
C ASN A 147 0.46 11.84 -7.18
N SER A 148 1.06 10.88 -6.49
CA SER A 148 2.26 10.18 -6.94
C SER A 148 2.04 9.56 -8.31
N TYR A 149 3.07 9.55 -9.14
CA TYR A 149 3.01 8.91 -10.45
C TYR A 149 3.37 7.43 -10.36
N ILE A 150 2.80 6.65 -11.27
CA ILE A 150 3.17 5.25 -11.53
C ILE A 150 3.47 5.11 -13.02
N ALA A 151 4.63 4.54 -13.33
CA ALA A 151 4.97 4.04 -14.65
C ALA A 151 4.80 2.53 -14.67
N TYR A 152 4.12 2.00 -15.69
CA TYR A 152 3.81 0.57 -15.76
C TYR A 152 3.69 0.07 -17.21
N PRO A 153 4.11 -1.17 -17.48
CA PRO A 153 3.82 -1.83 -18.75
C PRO A 153 2.33 -2.02 -18.97
N ARG A 154 1.86 -1.78 -20.20
CA ARG A 154 0.46 -2.07 -20.60
C ARG A 154 0.11 -3.56 -20.50
N ASN A 155 1.11 -4.43 -20.64
CA ASN A 155 0.93 -5.86 -20.65
C ASN A 155 1.13 -6.46 -19.25
N ILE A 156 0.08 -7.09 -18.71
CA ILE A 156 0.12 -7.77 -17.40
C ILE A 156 1.20 -8.87 -17.31
N LYS A 157 1.52 -9.54 -18.42
CA LYS A 157 2.58 -10.57 -18.46
C LYS A 157 3.96 -9.95 -18.25
N GLU A 158 4.16 -8.73 -18.75
CA GLU A 158 5.40 -8.00 -18.55
C GLU A 158 5.52 -7.51 -17.10
N GLN A 159 4.43 -6.97 -16.54
CA GLN A 159 4.37 -6.61 -15.12
C GLN A 159 4.76 -7.80 -14.22
N LYS A 160 4.18 -8.98 -14.49
CA LYS A 160 4.52 -10.22 -13.78
C LYS A 160 5.99 -10.59 -13.89
N LYS A 161 6.57 -10.54 -15.10
CA LYS A 161 7.99 -10.82 -15.32
C LYS A 161 8.90 -9.90 -14.50
N ILE A 162 8.54 -8.61 -14.39
CA ILE A 162 9.28 -7.62 -13.61
C ILE A 162 9.17 -7.90 -12.11
N SER A 163 8.08 -8.49 -11.65
CA SER A 163 7.86 -8.78 -10.23
C SER A 163 8.36 -10.16 -9.77
N PHE A 164 9.04 -10.93 -10.63
CA PHE A 164 9.64 -12.23 -10.30
C PHE A 164 11.12 -12.13 -9.91
N VAL A 165 11.55 -10.97 -9.42
CA VAL A 165 12.95 -10.70 -9.02
C VAL A 165 13.18 -11.13 -7.57
#